data_AF-A0A8T7JQM1-F1
#
_entry.id   AF-A0A8T7JQM1-F1
#
_cell.length_a   1.000
_cell.length_b   1.000
_cell.length_c   1.000
_cell.angle_alpha   90.00
_cell.angle_beta   90.00
_cell.angle_gamma   90.00
#
_symmetry.space_group_name_H-M   'P 1'
#
loop_
_entity.id
_entity.type
_entity.pdbx_description
1 polymer ?
#
loop_
_entity_poly.entity_id
_entity_poly.type
_entity_poly.pdbx_seq_one_letter_code
_entity_poly.pdbx_strand_id
1 'polypeptide(L)'
;MRKLLIAPLTLFVGLANAELVGLDEASLSDVSGQSGLTLEMHKQLEISEILYSDKDSTSGEILDFKDIVIGHPNDVNNQQAISVHTIDVDGNDGLVIVSDFQDTRLQIGSISVGNHRGSALDGYATRQSFGQLQYDWVGTNTLTINGKSGGESGFIISSDTNLTDAEFRWSTNGNTFHINNMVYSGSITDMTLDVEDDTVKAYLALRMPNMSYSMSVGGICFSAADCTAANSIGSFSESRAFQNSHIFIYGGGREGTGITMNMHFEFDESVNASGDGNVSSYTDEATIKIAKQSGAVDVTGFTFDIGTGDAFLGDHIAMQWDSVIGNFKSDLVQIAGNTVGAFEVQFDFSDGVHDSVTYQNQLKLAPGIAFAGNDFSADADLVAAGFDSVMTNFYSKVSNVSDGVSIYNQWNMTADFYYTDDTHTIMADNYYAYGEGYSTLDIRNGADSIDA
;
A
#
# COMPACT_ATOMS: atom_id res chain seq x y z
N MET A 1 37.76 80.27 21.15
CA MET A 1 37.30 79.08 20.38
C MET A 1 38.48 78.11 20.34
N ARG A 2 38.45 76.86 20.79
CA ARG A 2 37.37 75.87 20.99
C ARG A 2 37.48 75.27 22.41
N LYS A 3 36.34 74.93 23.00
CA LYS A 3 36.22 74.32 24.34
C LYS A 3 36.61 72.85 24.26
N LEU A 4 37.41 72.35 25.21
CA LEU A 4 37.59 70.93 25.44
C LEU A 4 37.24 70.65 26.92
N LEU A 5 36.10 70.01 27.13
CA LEU A 5 35.72 69.46 28.43
C LEU A 5 36.46 68.14 28.63
N ILE A 6 37.12 68.02 29.78
CA ILE A 6 37.70 66.79 30.31
C ILE A 6 36.77 66.32 31.44
N ALA A 7 36.20 65.13 31.31
CA ALA A 7 35.61 64.37 32.40
C ALA A 7 35.83 62.87 32.13
N PRO A 8 36.34 62.09 33.12
CA PRO A 8 36.46 60.64 33.02
C PRO A 8 35.14 59.99 33.44
N LEU A 9 34.58 59.12 32.60
CA LEU A 9 33.44 58.28 32.97
C LEU A 9 33.96 56.87 33.30
N THR A 10 34.01 56.57 34.59
CA THR A 10 34.29 55.24 35.13
C THR A 10 33.14 54.29 34.83
N LEU A 11 33.45 53.17 34.18
CA LEU A 11 32.60 51.98 34.09
C LEU A 11 32.21 51.49 35.49
N PHE A 12 30.92 51.26 35.71
CA PHE A 12 30.45 50.21 36.62
C PHE A 12 29.62 49.24 35.80
N VAL A 13 30.12 48.01 35.70
CA VAL A 13 29.47 46.86 35.10
C VAL A 13 28.48 46.32 36.15
N GLY A 14 27.18 46.43 35.89
CA GLY A 14 26.16 45.70 36.63
C GLY A 14 25.98 44.33 35.99
N LEU A 15 26.49 43.28 36.62
CA LEU A 15 26.18 41.90 36.28
C LEU A 15 24.72 41.62 36.70
N ALA A 16 23.82 41.53 35.74
CA ALA A 16 22.51 40.92 35.97
C ALA A 16 22.72 39.40 36.04
N ASN A 17 22.72 38.84 37.25
CA ASN A 17 22.59 37.40 37.43
C ASN A 17 21.11 37.05 37.22
N ALA A 18 20.81 36.33 36.15
CA ALA A 18 19.56 35.62 36.03
C ALA A 18 19.67 34.36 36.92
N GLU A 19 19.22 34.48 38.16
CA GLU A 19 19.11 33.34 39.07
C GLU A 19 17.82 32.58 38.72
N LEU A 20 17.94 31.27 38.47
CA LEU A 20 16.79 30.38 38.31
C LEU A 20 16.07 30.29 39.65
N VAL A 21 14.90 30.93 39.75
CA VAL A 21 14.02 30.85 40.91
C VAL A 21 13.19 29.57 40.77
N GLY A 22 13.35 28.64 41.72
CA GLY A 22 12.47 27.48 41.83
C GLY A 22 11.06 27.92 42.20
N LEU A 23 10.06 27.46 41.44
CA LEU A 23 8.65 27.69 41.74
C LEU A 23 8.27 26.99 43.05
N ASP A 24 7.47 27.65 43.89
CA ASP A 24 6.94 27.03 45.12
C ASP A 24 5.75 26.10 44.81
N GLU A 25 5.42 25.21 45.76
CA GLU A 25 4.35 24.22 45.61
C GLU A 25 2.97 24.82 45.31
N ALA A 26 2.71 26.06 45.76
CA ALA A 26 1.47 26.77 45.50
C ALA A 26 1.40 27.28 44.05
N SER A 27 2.53 27.78 43.53
CA SER A 27 2.71 28.17 42.13
C SER A 27 2.63 26.96 41.20
N LEU A 28 3.18 25.81 41.62
CA LEU A 28 3.04 24.53 40.89
C LEU A 28 1.61 23.98 40.92
N SER A 29 0.82 24.26 41.97
CA SER A 29 -0.59 23.85 42.05
C SER A 29 -1.51 24.68 41.14
N ASP A 30 -1.09 25.89 40.76
CA ASP A 30 -1.77 26.77 39.79
C ASP A 30 -1.25 26.55 38.34
N VAL A 31 -0.18 25.77 38.15
CA VAL A 31 0.22 25.27 36.83
C VAL A 31 -0.72 24.11 36.48
N SER A 32 -1.94 24.42 36.05
CA SER A 32 -2.78 23.48 35.29
C SER A 32 -2.27 23.41 33.84
N GLY A 33 -1.02 23.00 33.67
CA GLY A 33 -0.39 22.85 32.37
C GLY A 33 -0.78 21.53 31.71
N GLN A 34 -2.05 21.30 31.42
CA GLN A 34 -2.46 20.27 30.45
C GLN A 34 -2.32 20.88 29.04
N SER A 35 -1.14 21.41 28.71
CA SER A 35 -0.85 21.85 27.35
C SER A 35 -0.26 20.66 26.62
N GLY A 36 -0.99 20.14 25.64
CA GLY A 36 -0.46 19.15 24.70
C GLY A 36 0.93 19.56 24.17
N LEU A 37 1.72 18.55 23.80
CA LEU A 37 3.05 18.70 23.24
C LEU A 37 2.94 18.92 21.73
N THR A 38 3.35 20.09 21.23
CA THR A 38 3.53 20.31 19.79
C THR A 38 4.98 20.02 19.39
N LEU A 39 5.15 19.13 18.40
CA LEU A 39 6.41 18.75 17.79
C LEU A 39 6.42 19.19 16.33
N GLU A 40 7.32 20.10 15.98
CA GLU A 40 7.63 20.43 14.58
C GLU A 40 8.86 19.63 14.15
N MET A 41 8.71 18.84 13.09
CA MET A 41 9.72 17.92 12.58
C MET A 41 10.18 18.37 11.20
N HIS A 42 11.46 18.71 11.10
CA HIS A 42 12.15 18.97 9.85
C HIS A 42 12.86 17.70 9.38
N LYS A 43 12.30 17.05 8.37
CA LYS A 43 12.68 15.71 7.90
C LYS A 43 13.57 15.80 6.67
N GLN A 44 14.80 15.32 6.83
CA GLN A 44 15.71 14.94 5.74
C GLN A 44 16.40 13.67 6.22
N LEU A 45 15.79 12.53 5.92
CA LEU A 45 16.24 11.22 6.38
C LEU A 45 16.82 10.45 5.20
N GLU A 46 17.99 9.86 5.41
CA GLU A 46 18.60 8.91 4.50
C GLU A 46 18.80 7.60 5.26
N ILE A 47 18.22 6.51 4.76
CA ILE A 47 18.38 5.17 5.30
C ILE A 47 18.96 4.32 4.18
N SER A 48 20.19 3.84 4.37
CA SER A 48 20.90 3.08 3.33
C SER A 48 20.19 1.77 2.99
N GLU A 49 19.71 1.04 3.99
CA GLU A 49 19.12 -0.29 3.82
C GLU A 49 18.20 -0.63 5.00
N ILE A 50 17.04 -1.23 4.69
CA ILE A 50 16.18 -1.93 5.65
C ILE A 50 16.06 -3.37 5.18
N LEU A 51 16.34 -4.30 6.09
CA LEU A 51 16.29 -5.74 5.83
C LEU A 51 15.20 -6.39 6.68
N TYR A 52 14.32 -7.11 6.01
CA TYR A 52 13.40 -8.06 6.64
C TYR A 52 13.85 -9.49 6.31
N SER A 53 13.72 -10.39 7.27
CA SER A 53 13.96 -11.82 7.04
C SER A 53 13.03 -12.63 7.93
N ASP A 54 12.35 -13.58 7.33
CA ASP A 54 11.58 -14.63 7.97
C ASP A 54 12.39 -15.94 8.11
N LYS A 55 13.70 -15.86 7.82
CA LYS A 55 14.61 -17.02 7.74
C LYS A 55 14.47 -17.93 8.95
N ASP A 56 14.05 -19.15 8.67
CA ASP A 56 14.16 -20.26 9.60
C ASP A 56 15.31 -21.20 9.17
N SER A 57 15.43 -22.36 9.82
CA SER A 57 16.50 -23.31 9.53
C SER A 57 16.38 -24.00 8.15
N THR A 58 15.27 -23.81 7.45
CA THR A 58 14.81 -24.60 6.30
C THR A 58 14.18 -23.77 5.16
N SER A 59 13.67 -22.58 5.43
CA SER A 59 13.04 -21.65 4.47
C SER A 59 13.43 -20.19 4.76
N GLY A 60 13.16 -19.29 3.81
CA GLY A 60 13.28 -17.85 3.98
C GLY A 60 14.61 -17.24 3.51
N GLU A 61 14.50 -16.03 2.96
CA GLU A 61 15.62 -15.19 2.53
C GLU A 61 15.45 -13.76 3.06
N ILE A 62 16.15 -12.79 2.47
CA ILE A 62 16.10 -11.39 2.87
C ILE A 62 15.25 -10.60 1.88
N LEU A 63 14.21 -9.91 2.37
CA LEU A 63 13.59 -8.80 1.66
C LEU A 63 14.37 -7.52 2.01
N ASP A 64 14.80 -6.81 0.98
CA ASP A 64 15.75 -5.72 1.06
C ASP A 64 15.20 -4.46 0.39
N PHE A 65 15.16 -3.36 1.14
CA PHE A 65 14.83 -2.02 0.66
C PHE A 65 16.08 -1.13 0.78
N LYS A 66 16.54 -0.57 -0.34
CA LYS A 66 17.76 0.28 -0.37
C LYS A 66 17.48 1.70 -0.79
N ASP A 67 18.39 2.57 -0.37
CA ASP A 67 18.47 3.99 -0.76
C ASP A 67 17.14 4.70 -0.48
N ILE A 68 16.69 4.60 0.77
CA ILE A 68 15.45 5.20 1.23
C ILE A 68 15.74 6.64 1.63
N VAL A 69 14.98 7.57 1.07
CA VAL A 69 15.09 9.00 1.36
C VAL A 69 13.72 9.57 1.70
N ILE A 70 13.66 10.38 2.76
CA ILE A 70 12.47 11.17 3.11
C ILE A 70 12.87 12.64 3.16
N GLY A 71 12.21 13.46 2.35
CA GLY A 71 12.52 14.89 2.20
C GLY A 71 11.43 15.63 1.43
N HIS A 72 11.67 16.86 1.01
CA HIS A 72 10.70 17.65 0.26
C HIS A 72 10.66 17.21 -1.23
N PRO A 73 9.49 17.05 -1.87
CA PRO A 73 9.37 16.60 -3.27
C PRO A 73 10.19 17.40 -4.30
N ASN A 74 10.29 18.73 -4.17
CA ASN A 74 11.11 19.58 -5.05
C ASN A 74 12.62 19.22 -5.07
N ASP A 75 13.19 18.79 -3.93
CA ASP A 75 14.58 18.35 -3.83
C ASP A 75 14.73 17.45 -2.59
N VAL A 76 14.43 16.16 -2.75
CA VAL A 76 14.37 15.20 -1.65
C VAL A 76 15.71 15.04 -0.92
N ASN A 77 16.82 15.36 -1.59
CA ASN A 77 18.17 15.18 -1.05
C ASN A 77 18.70 16.43 -0.35
N ASN A 78 18.15 17.63 -0.59
CA ASN A 78 18.68 18.89 -0.03
C ASN A 78 17.64 19.78 0.65
N GLN A 79 16.35 19.45 0.54
CA GLN A 79 15.28 20.23 1.14
C GLN A 79 14.48 19.37 2.12
N GLN A 80 14.25 19.92 3.32
CA GLN A 80 13.53 19.25 4.39
C GLN A 80 12.01 19.26 4.13
N ALA A 81 11.36 18.12 4.33
CA ALA A 81 9.91 18.06 4.49
C ALA A 81 9.54 18.42 5.93
N ILE A 82 8.45 19.17 6.14
CA ILE A 82 8.02 19.60 7.47
C ILE A 82 6.75 18.85 7.85
N SER A 83 6.67 18.37 9.08
CA SER A 83 5.40 17.96 9.68
C SER A 83 5.26 18.47 11.10
N VAL A 84 4.03 18.79 11.50
CA VAL A 84 3.69 19.28 12.83
C VAL A 84 2.77 18.28 13.50
N HIS A 85 3.10 17.85 14.70
CA HIS A 85 2.33 16.89 15.47
C HIS A 85 1.95 17.51 16.82
N THR A 86 0.66 17.66 17.09
CA THR A 86 0.16 18.08 18.41
C THR A 86 -0.36 16.85 19.14
N ILE A 87 0.25 16.55 20.27
CA ILE A 87 -0.03 15.38 21.10
C ILE A 87 -0.71 15.87 22.36
N ASP A 88 -1.93 15.43 22.62
CA ASP A 88 -2.69 15.76 23.81
C ASP A 88 -3.21 14.49 24.49
N VAL A 89 -3.44 14.58 25.79
CA VAL A 89 -4.11 13.53 26.57
C VAL A 89 -5.30 14.18 27.26
N ASP A 90 -6.49 13.95 26.72
CA ASP A 90 -7.73 14.42 27.34
C ASP A 90 -8.37 13.31 28.20
N GLY A 91 -9.09 13.72 29.25
CA GLY A 91 -9.79 12.81 30.16
C GLY A 91 -10.99 12.10 29.53
N ASN A 92 -11.51 12.59 28.39
CA ASN A 92 -12.62 11.96 27.67
C ASN A 92 -12.15 11.21 26.41
N ASP A 93 -11.21 11.80 25.67
CA ASP A 93 -10.80 11.30 24.36
C ASP A 93 -9.51 10.46 24.38
N GLY A 94 -8.83 10.34 25.53
CA GLY A 94 -7.59 9.58 25.66
C GLY A 94 -6.40 10.28 25.00
N LEU A 95 -5.49 9.52 24.40
CA LEU A 95 -4.36 10.08 23.64
C LEU A 95 -4.84 10.53 22.26
N VAL A 96 -4.69 11.82 21.97
CA VAL A 96 -5.03 12.42 20.67
C VAL A 96 -3.75 12.94 20.01
N ILE A 97 -3.51 12.56 18.76
CA ILE A 97 -2.38 13.02 17.96
C ILE A 97 -2.92 13.64 16.67
N VAL A 98 -2.80 14.95 16.55
CA VAL A 98 -3.13 15.69 15.32
C VAL A 98 -1.85 15.95 14.55
N SER A 99 -1.75 15.41 13.36
CA SER A 99 -0.61 15.51 12.46
C SER A 99 -0.97 16.34 11.24
N ASP A 100 -0.10 17.28 10.89
CA ASP A 100 -0.11 18.04 9.64
C ASP A 100 1.19 17.76 8.89
N PHE A 101 1.07 17.33 7.64
CA PHE A 101 2.17 16.99 6.75
C PHE A 101 2.17 18.00 5.61
N GLN A 102 3.23 18.81 5.54
CA GLN A 102 3.53 19.58 4.34
C GLN A 102 4.11 18.66 3.26
N ASP A 103 4.45 19.22 2.10
CA ASP A 103 5.02 18.51 0.96
C ASP A 103 6.13 17.55 1.40
N THR A 104 5.83 16.26 1.38
CA THR A 104 6.73 15.19 1.80
C THR A 104 6.84 14.16 0.68
N ARG A 105 8.07 13.75 0.37
CA ARG A 105 8.40 12.62 -0.51
C ARG A 105 9.02 11.49 0.30
N LEU A 106 8.56 10.28 0.06
CA LEU A 106 9.27 9.03 0.34
C LEU A 106 9.81 8.49 -0.98
N GLN A 107 11.10 8.20 -1.04
CA GLN A 107 11.73 7.52 -2.17
C GLN A 107 12.39 6.24 -1.68
N ILE A 108 12.22 5.14 -2.42
CA ILE A 108 12.92 3.87 -2.22
C ILE A 108 13.63 3.55 -3.52
N GLY A 109 14.96 3.53 -3.51
CA GLY A 109 15.76 3.36 -4.73
C GLY A 109 15.66 1.97 -5.34
N SER A 110 15.64 0.92 -4.52
CA SER A 110 15.42 -0.45 -5.00
C SER A 110 14.83 -1.37 -3.93
N ILE A 111 14.02 -2.33 -4.37
CA ILE A 111 13.48 -3.42 -3.55
C ILE A 111 13.89 -4.75 -4.19
N SER A 112 14.50 -5.64 -3.41
CA SER A 112 15.01 -6.94 -3.89
C SER A 112 14.75 -8.05 -2.87
N VAL A 113 14.82 -9.30 -3.31
CA VAL A 113 14.54 -10.49 -2.49
C VAL A 113 15.68 -11.51 -2.64
N GLY A 114 16.17 -12.06 -1.54
CA GLY A 114 17.20 -13.10 -1.52
C GLY A 114 18.40 -12.80 -2.42
N ASN A 115 18.70 -13.72 -3.33
CA ASN A 115 19.83 -13.61 -4.25
C ASN A 115 19.65 -12.53 -5.33
N HIS A 116 18.43 -12.06 -5.58
CA HIS A 116 18.19 -10.90 -6.47
C HIS A 116 18.84 -9.63 -5.95
N ARG A 117 19.24 -9.59 -4.67
CA ARG A 117 19.99 -8.46 -4.10
C ARG A 117 21.34 -8.23 -4.78
N GLY A 118 21.87 -9.22 -5.51
CA GLY A 118 23.19 -9.17 -6.12
C GLY A 118 24.32 -9.29 -5.11
N SER A 119 25.57 -9.17 -5.57
CA SER A 119 26.74 -9.31 -4.71
C SER A 119 27.38 -7.96 -4.36
N ALA A 120 27.72 -7.75 -3.09
CA ALA A 120 28.58 -6.61 -2.74
C ALA A 120 29.97 -6.69 -3.42
N LEU A 121 30.42 -7.89 -3.82
CA LEU A 121 31.72 -8.09 -4.47
C LEU A 121 31.80 -7.53 -5.90
N ASP A 122 30.67 -7.45 -6.60
CA ASP A 122 30.57 -6.86 -7.94
C ASP A 122 30.00 -5.43 -7.92
N GLY A 123 29.90 -4.83 -6.72
CA GLY A 123 29.27 -3.53 -6.55
C GLY A 123 27.78 -3.53 -6.85
N TYR A 124 27.10 -4.68 -6.66
CA TYR A 124 25.69 -4.91 -6.97
C TYR A 124 25.36 -4.83 -8.47
N ALA A 125 26.33 -5.06 -9.35
CA ALA A 125 26.12 -5.06 -10.79
C ALA A 125 25.15 -6.16 -11.28
N THR A 126 24.93 -7.19 -10.46
CA THR A 126 24.00 -8.30 -10.72
C THR A 126 22.66 -8.17 -10.01
N ARG A 127 22.40 -7.04 -9.36
CA ARG A 127 21.14 -6.81 -8.63
C ARG A 127 19.96 -6.75 -9.61
N GLN A 128 18.86 -7.36 -9.22
CA GLN A 128 17.56 -7.25 -9.86
C GLN A 128 16.60 -6.63 -8.84
N SER A 129 15.80 -5.64 -9.28
CA SER A 129 14.86 -4.95 -8.40
C SER A 129 13.44 -4.95 -8.95
N PHE A 130 12.46 -4.78 -8.07
CA PHE A 130 11.12 -4.33 -8.44
C PHE A 130 11.12 -2.91 -9.04
N GLY A 131 12.23 -2.17 -8.96
CA GLY A 131 12.37 -0.80 -9.44
C GLY A 131 12.34 0.22 -8.31
N GLN A 132 12.38 1.50 -8.71
CA GLN A 132 12.29 2.62 -7.78
C GLN A 132 10.82 2.98 -7.52
N LEU A 133 10.51 3.28 -6.26
CA LEU A 133 9.22 3.82 -5.84
C LEU A 133 9.41 5.24 -5.30
N GLN A 134 8.54 6.16 -5.70
CA GLN A 134 8.39 7.47 -5.09
C GLN A 134 6.92 7.69 -4.73
N TYR A 135 6.70 8.23 -3.55
CA TYR A 135 5.38 8.63 -3.08
C TYR A 135 5.45 10.02 -2.46
N ASP A 136 4.66 10.93 -3.01
CA ASP A 136 4.54 12.30 -2.54
C ASP A 136 3.18 12.50 -1.88
N TRP A 137 3.12 13.30 -0.83
CA TRP A 137 1.86 13.68 -0.20
C TRP A 137 1.96 15.00 0.58
N VAL A 138 0.80 15.64 0.67
CA VAL A 138 0.44 16.66 1.67
C VAL A 138 -0.78 16.13 2.40
N GLY A 139 -0.94 16.41 3.68
CA GLY A 139 -2.16 15.95 4.34
C GLY A 139 -2.21 16.14 5.84
N THR A 140 -3.30 15.64 6.42
CA THR A 140 -3.55 15.67 7.86
C THR A 140 -3.96 14.30 8.36
N ASN A 141 -3.65 13.99 9.61
CA ASN A 141 -4.18 12.84 10.30
C ASN A 141 -4.57 13.21 11.74
N THR A 142 -5.73 12.77 12.21
CA THR A 142 -6.08 12.78 13.63
C THR A 142 -6.18 11.34 14.08
N LEU A 143 -5.34 10.94 15.04
CA LEU A 143 -5.35 9.63 15.65
C LEU A 143 -5.76 9.75 17.11
N THR A 144 -6.75 8.97 17.51
CA THR A 144 -7.25 8.89 18.89
C THR A 144 -7.07 7.47 19.42
N ILE A 145 -6.47 7.33 20.60
CA ILE A 145 -6.23 6.04 21.26
C ILE A 145 -6.77 6.08 22.69
N ASN A 146 -7.70 5.19 22.97
CA ASN A 146 -8.35 5.01 24.27
C ASN A 146 -8.08 3.62 24.82
N GLY A 147 -8.07 3.48 26.15
CA GLY A 147 -8.17 2.17 26.79
C GLY A 147 -9.61 1.65 26.73
N LYS A 148 -9.80 0.33 26.65
CA LYS A 148 -11.13 -0.26 26.83
C LYS A 148 -11.66 -0.01 28.25
N SER A 149 -12.98 0.13 28.39
CA SER A 149 -13.63 0.31 29.69
C SER A 149 -13.54 -0.95 30.55
N GLY A 150 -13.52 -0.81 31.89
CA GLY A 150 -13.87 -1.91 32.80
C GLY A 150 -12.79 -2.96 33.09
N GLY A 151 -11.50 -2.67 32.85
CA GLY A 151 -10.41 -3.61 33.15
C GLY A 151 -10.17 -4.67 32.08
N GLU A 152 -10.80 -4.52 30.92
CA GLU A 152 -10.49 -5.27 29.71
C GLU A 152 -9.13 -4.82 29.12
N SER A 153 -8.40 -5.74 28.49
CA SER A 153 -7.15 -5.44 27.78
C SER A 153 -7.44 -4.82 26.40
N GLY A 154 -6.43 -4.14 25.84
CA GLY A 154 -6.48 -3.61 24.49
C GLY A 154 -6.86 -2.14 24.39
N PHE A 155 -6.91 -1.66 23.15
CA PHE A 155 -7.11 -0.26 22.81
C PHE A 155 -8.30 -0.09 21.89
N ILE A 156 -8.94 1.08 21.97
CA ILE A 156 -9.90 1.60 21.00
C ILE A 156 -9.18 2.70 20.21
N ILE A 157 -9.18 2.59 18.90
CA ILE A 157 -8.43 3.43 17.98
C ILE A 157 -9.40 4.01 16.97
N SER A 158 -9.37 5.33 16.84
CA SER A 158 -10.07 6.04 15.76
C SER A 158 -9.04 6.88 14.99
N SER A 159 -9.20 6.98 13.68
CA SER A 159 -8.28 7.72 12.82
C SER A 159 -9.02 8.37 11.67
N ASP A 160 -8.80 9.66 11.46
CA ASP A 160 -9.22 10.40 10.26
C ASP A 160 -7.99 10.85 9.51
N THR A 161 -7.83 10.42 8.26
CA THR A 161 -6.67 10.72 7.42
C THR A 161 -7.13 11.37 6.14
N ASN A 162 -6.52 12.51 5.79
CA ASN A 162 -6.72 13.20 4.54
C ASN A 162 -5.37 13.42 3.88
N LEU A 163 -5.21 12.95 2.65
CA LEU A 163 -4.05 13.21 1.80
C LEU A 163 -4.53 13.91 0.53
N THR A 164 -3.82 14.95 0.12
CA THR A 164 -4.10 15.73 -1.08
C THR A 164 -2.81 15.89 -1.88
N ASP A 165 -2.97 16.18 -3.17
CA ASP A 165 -1.86 16.38 -4.10
C ASP A 165 -0.84 15.23 -4.05
N ALA A 166 -1.32 14.02 -3.76
CA ALA A 166 -0.45 12.86 -3.63
C ALA A 166 -0.08 12.31 -5.00
N GLU A 167 1.15 11.85 -5.14
CA GLU A 167 1.68 11.31 -6.40
C GLU A 167 2.39 10.00 -6.15
N PHE A 168 2.23 9.05 -7.06
CA PHE A 168 2.96 7.79 -7.03
C PHE A 168 3.72 7.60 -8.33
N ARG A 169 5.01 7.30 -8.22
CA ARG A 169 5.85 6.98 -9.37
C ARG A 169 6.53 5.65 -9.14
N TRP A 170 6.37 4.77 -10.11
CA TRP A 170 7.12 3.53 -10.20
C TRP A 170 8.00 3.58 -11.44
N SER A 171 9.31 3.40 -11.24
CA SER A 171 10.27 3.47 -12.35
C SER A 171 11.09 2.19 -12.47
N THR A 172 11.15 1.66 -13.69
CA THR A 172 11.99 0.52 -14.07
C THR A 172 12.74 0.85 -15.34
N ASN A 173 14.01 0.45 -15.43
CA ASN A 173 14.80 0.53 -16.68
C ASN A 173 14.80 1.92 -17.34
N GLY A 174 14.73 2.99 -16.55
CA GLY A 174 14.69 4.39 -17.04
C GLY A 174 13.33 4.91 -17.50
N ASN A 175 12.26 4.12 -17.35
CA ASN A 175 10.88 4.49 -17.66
C ASN A 175 10.06 4.63 -16.38
N THR A 176 8.96 5.38 -16.44
CA THR A 176 8.13 5.69 -15.27
C THR A 176 6.66 5.50 -15.57
N PHE A 177 5.96 4.84 -14.65
CA PHE A 177 4.52 4.86 -14.49
C PHE A 177 4.19 5.85 -13.38
N HIS A 178 3.29 6.79 -13.67
CA HIS A 178 3.00 7.92 -12.81
C HIS A 178 1.49 8.03 -12.60
N ILE A 179 1.10 8.16 -11.34
CA ILE A 179 -0.24 8.52 -10.91
C ILE A 179 -0.16 9.92 -10.28
N ASN A 180 -0.90 10.88 -10.84
CA ASN A 180 -0.90 12.27 -10.40
C ASN A 180 -2.22 12.65 -9.71
N ASN A 181 -2.10 13.67 -8.84
CA ASN A 181 -3.23 14.34 -8.22
C ASN A 181 -4.17 13.35 -7.51
N MET A 182 -3.58 12.49 -6.69
CA MET A 182 -4.32 11.60 -5.84
C MET A 182 -4.85 12.36 -4.62
N VAL A 183 -6.12 12.15 -4.32
CA VAL A 183 -6.75 12.62 -3.10
C VAL A 183 -7.29 11.41 -2.37
N TYR A 184 -7.01 11.31 -1.08
CA TYR A 184 -7.49 10.24 -0.21
C TYR A 184 -8.09 10.85 1.06
N SER A 185 -9.26 10.38 1.45
CA SER A 185 -9.88 10.70 2.74
C SER A 185 -10.41 9.42 3.33
N GLY A 186 -9.89 9.01 4.49
CA GLY A 186 -10.28 7.79 5.18
C GLY A 186 -10.58 8.02 6.65
N SER A 187 -11.55 7.27 7.17
CA SER A 187 -11.95 7.27 8.57
C SER A 187 -12.04 5.84 9.09
N ILE A 188 -11.43 5.57 10.23
CA ILE A 188 -11.65 4.36 11.02
C ILE A 188 -12.21 4.82 12.37
N THR A 189 -13.33 4.24 12.81
CA THR A 189 -13.96 4.64 14.06
C THR A 189 -14.13 3.43 14.97
N ASP A 190 -13.65 3.57 16.20
CA ASP A 190 -13.77 2.59 17.27
C ASP A 190 -13.16 1.22 16.91
N MET A 191 -12.07 1.20 16.13
CA MET A 191 -11.33 -0.03 15.90
C MET A 191 -10.77 -0.53 17.22
N THR A 192 -10.94 -1.80 17.52
CA THR A 192 -10.32 -2.41 18.71
C THR A 192 -9.07 -3.18 18.33
N LEU A 193 -8.02 -3.01 19.13
CA LEU A 193 -6.76 -3.74 19.04
C LEU A 193 -6.56 -4.53 20.34
N ASP A 194 -6.57 -5.86 20.26
CA ASP A 194 -6.45 -6.74 21.43
C ASP A 194 -5.65 -8.01 21.12
N VAL A 195 -5.16 -8.67 22.17
CA VAL A 195 -4.60 -10.02 22.06
C VAL A 195 -5.67 -11.00 22.51
N GLU A 196 -6.17 -11.78 21.57
CA GLU A 196 -7.18 -12.82 21.82
C GLU A 196 -6.54 -14.22 21.72
N ASP A 197 -7.26 -15.25 22.14
CA ASP A 197 -6.82 -16.65 22.12
C ASP A 197 -8.00 -17.53 21.65
N ASP A 198 -7.78 -18.35 20.63
CA ASP A 198 -8.78 -19.28 20.08
C ASP A 198 -8.70 -20.69 20.72
N THR A 199 -8.01 -20.81 21.86
CA THR A 199 -7.64 -22.03 22.60
C THR A 199 -6.55 -22.88 21.94
N VAL A 200 -6.13 -22.56 20.72
CA VAL A 200 -5.04 -23.22 20.00
C VAL A 200 -3.82 -22.31 19.95
N LYS A 201 -4.02 -21.02 19.64
CA LYS A 201 -2.97 -20.01 19.53
C LYS A 201 -3.49 -18.61 19.86
N ALA A 202 -2.64 -17.82 20.51
CA ALA A 202 -2.88 -16.39 20.66
C ALA A 202 -2.73 -15.67 19.32
N TYR A 203 -3.49 -14.60 19.14
CA TYR A 203 -3.47 -13.77 17.93
C TYR A 203 -3.75 -12.31 18.25
N LEU A 204 -3.26 -11.42 17.38
CA LEU A 204 -3.61 -10.01 17.43
C LEU A 204 -4.92 -9.79 16.67
N ALA A 205 -5.94 -9.31 17.37
CA ALA A 205 -7.25 -9.03 16.82
C ALA A 205 -7.40 -7.53 16.52
N LEU A 206 -7.65 -7.21 15.26
CA LEU A 206 -8.05 -5.89 14.79
C LEU A 206 -9.51 -5.98 14.37
N ARG A 207 -10.41 -5.38 15.14
CA ARG A 207 -11.85 -5.36 14.81
C ARG A 207 -12.23 -3.94 14.43
N MET A 208 -12.81 -3.76 13.25
CA MET A 208 -13.13 -2.48 12.64
C MET A 208 -14.65 -2.39 12.46
N PRO A 209 -15.39 -1.90 13.47
CA PRO A 209 -16.84 -1.81 13.40
C PRO A 209 -17.31 -0.90 12.28
N ASN A 210 -16.58 0.20 12.04
CA ASN A 210 -16.85 1.15 10.98
C ASN A 210 -15.54 1.62 10.36
N MET A 211 -15.43 1.50 9.05
CA MET A 211 -14.33 2.05 8.26
C MET A 211 -14.91 2.64 6.98
N SER A 212 -14.44 3.81 6.57
CA SER A 212 -14.80 4.35 5.26
C SER A 212 -13.62 5.04 4.63
N TYR A 213 -13.58 5.08 3.30
CA TYR A 213 -12.65 5.92 2.59
C TYR A 213 -13.21 6.38 1.26
N SER A 214 -12.64 7.46 0.74
CA SER A 214 -12.76 7.91 -0.63
C SER A 214 -11.38 8.19 -1.19
N MET A 215 -11.17 7.80 -2.44
CA MET A 215 -9.94 8.03 -3.18
C MET A 215 -10.29 8.54 -4.57
N SER A 216 -9.52 9.50 -5.07
CA SER A 216 -9.54 9.86 -6.49
C SER A 216 -8.13 9.99 -7.02
N VAL A 217 -8.00 9.75 -8.31
CA VAL A 217 -6.79 9.84 -9.11
C VAL A 217 -7.10 10.77 -10.27
N GLY A 218 -6.38 11.89 -10.38
CA GLY A 218 -6.59 12.85 -11.46
C GLY A 218 -6.08 12.39 -12.82
N GLY A 219 -4.99 11.61 -12.86
CA GLY A 219 -4.42 11.10 -14.10
C GLY A 219 -3.44 9.96 -13.88
N ILE A 220 -3.33 9.11 -14.89
CA ILE A 220 -2.40 7.96 -14.93
C ILE A 220 -1.65 7.99 -16.26
N CYS A 221 -0.33 7.90 -16.26
CA CYS A 221 0.44 7.96 -17.51
C CYS A 221 1.79 7.24 -17.42
N PHE A 222 2.38 6.96 -18.59
CA PHE A 222 3.73 6.39 -18.71
C PHE A 222 4.73 7.51 -19.02
N SER A 223 5.04 8.34 -18.02
CA SER A 223 5.88 9.53 -18.13
C SER A 223 6.51 9.88 -16.79
N ALA A 224 7.74 10.40 -16.81
CA ALA A 224 8.38 10.98 -15.63
C ALA A 224 7.87 12.40 -15.30
N ALA A 225 7.30 13.09 -16.29
CA ALA A 225 6.59 14.36 -16.09
C ALA A 225 5.13 14.11 -15.73
N ASP A 226 4.48 15.13 -15.15
CA ASP A 226 3.07 15.09 -14.75
C ASP A 226 2.14 14.68 -15.89
N CYS A 227 1.11 13.91 -15.54
CA CYS A 227 0.09 13.52 -16.50
C CYS A 227 -0.70 14.75 -16.98
N THR A 228 -0.81 14.86 -18.29
CA THR A 228 -1.62 15.86 -19.00
C THR A 228 -2.82 15.16 -19.63
N ALA A 229 -3.81 15.95 -20.08
CA ALA A 229 -4.94 15.39 -20.81
C ALA A 229 -4.55 14.63 -22.11
N ALA A 230 -3.36 14.87 -22.67
CA ALA A 230 -2.93 14.24 -23.93
C ALA A 230 -2.21 12.89 -23.75
N ASN A 231 -1.69 12.60 -22.56
CA ASN A 231 -0.93 11.36 -22.28
C ASN A 231 -1.49 10.58 -21.08
N SER A 232 -2.54 11.08 -20.43
CA SER A 232 -3.26 10.33 -19.41
C SER A 232 -4.09 9.22 -20.05
N ILE A 233 -4.17 8.07 -19.40
CA ILE A 233 -5.09 6.98 -19.74
C ILE A 233 -6.41 7.08 -18.96
N GLY A 234 -6.72 8.27 -18.43
CA GLY A 234 -7.95 8.56 -17.70
C GLY A 234 -7.73 8.82 -16.22
N SER A 235 -8.84 8.84 -15.50
CA SER A 235 -8.95 9.12 -14.06
C SER A 235 -9.76 8.02 -13.39
N PHE A 236 -9.55 7.84 -12.10
CA PHE A 236 -10.25 6.85 -11.29
C PHE A 236 -10.74 7.50 -10.01
N SER A 237 -11.90 7.08 -9.51
CA SER A 237 -12.35 7.45 -8.17
C SER A 237 -13.16 6.35 -7.55
N GLU A 238 -13.08 6.24 -6.24
CA GLU A 238 -13.89 5.34 -5.47
C GLU A 238 -14.23 5.87 -4.09
N SER A 239 -15.37 5.42 -3.58
CA SER A 239 -15.77 5.57 -2.18
C SER A 239 -16.29 4.25 -1.67
N ARG A 240 -15.88 3.86 -0.47
CA ARG A 240 -16.30 2.64 0.22
C ARG A 240 -16.57 2.90 1.69
N ALA A 241 -17.59 2.24 2.21
CA ALA A 241 -17.86 2.09 3.63
C ALA A 241 -17.95 0.60 3.95
N PHE A 242 -17.39 0.23 5.09
CA PHE A 242 -17.35 -1.12 5.62
C PHE A 242 -17.88 -1.13 7.04
N GLN A 243 -18.51 -2.23 7.40
CA GLN A 243 -18.97 -2.51 8.75
C GLN A 243 -18.45 -3.87 9.21
N ASN A 244 -18.45 -4.11 10.52
CA ASN A 244 -18.19 -5.43 11.15
C ASN A 244 -16.92 -6.16 10.65
N SER A 245 -15.96 -5.43 10.10
CA SER A 245 -14.79 -6.01 9.44
C SER A 245 -13.73 -6.36 10.48
N HIS A 246 -12.87 -7.32 10.19
CA HIS A 246 -11.80 -7.70 11.11
C HIS A 246 -10.61 -8.35 10.42
N ILE A 247 -9.46 -8.28 11.09
CA ILE A 247 -8.22 -8.95 10.73
C ILE A 247 -7.67 -9.62 11.98
N PHE A 248 -7.43 -10.92 11.92
CA PHE A 248 -6.78 -11.69 12.97
C PHE A 248 -5.41 -12.14 12.50
N ILE A 249 -4.37 -11.74 13.22
CA ILE A 249 -2.97 -11.96 12.85
C ILE A 249 -2.36 -12.99 13.79
N TYR A 250 -1.91 -14.09 13.20
CA TYR A 250 -1.27 -15.21 13.88
C TYR A 250 0.21 -15.29 13.51
N GLY A 251 1.03 -15.77 14.45
CA GLY A 251 2.37 -16.23 14.11
C GLY A 251 2.33 -17.56 13.36
N GLY A 252 3.31 -17.77 12.47
CA GLY A 252 3.46 -18.93 11.61
C GLY A 252 3.12 -18.59 10.16
N GLY A 253 4.00 -19.01 9.24
CA GLY A 253 3.75 -18.94 7.80
C GLY A 253 3.05 -20.20 7.31
N ARG A 254 2.85 -20.34 5.99
CA ARG A 254 2.28 -21.58 5.45
C ARG A 254 3.20 -22.77 5.71
N GLU A 255 4.50 -22.51 5.62
CA GLU A 255 5.56 -23.43 6.02
C GLU A 255 6.49 -22.70 7.01
N GLY A 256 6.54 -23.16 8.25
CA GLY A 256 7.52 -22.67 9.23
C GLY A 256 7.19 -21.29 9.81
N THR A 257 8.21 -20.43 9.88
CA THR A 257 8.11 -19.10 10.51
C THR A 257 7.50 -18.10 9.52
N GLY A 258 6.66 -17.18 10.01
CA GLY A 258 5.97 -16.22 9.14
C GLY A 258 4.77 -15.60 9.82
N ILE A 259 3.88 -15.01 9.02
CA ILE A 259 2.63 -14.39 9.49
C ILE A 259 1.46 -15.00 8.70
N THR A 260 0.42 -15.42 9.43
CA THR A 260 -0.85 -15.85 8.85
C THR A 260 -1.95 -14.89 9.27
N MET A 261 -2.85 -14.54 8.36
CA MET A 261 -3.99 -13.66 8.62
C MET A 261 -5.31 -14.29 8.18
N ASN A 262 -6.31 -14.19 9.05
CA ASN A 262 -7.71 -14.41 8.70
C ASN A 262 -8.41 -13.05 8.68
N MET A 263 -9.23 -12.80 7.66
CA MET A 263 -9.83 -11.49 7.45
C MET A 263 -11.29 -11.61 7.04
N HIS A 264 -12.08 -10.63 7.43
CA HIS A 264 -13.46 -10.46 6.97
C HIS A 264 -13.67 -8.99 6.65
N PHE A 265 -14.20 -8.71 5.46
CA PHE A 265 -14.59 -7.37 5.05
C PHE A 265 -16.03 -7.40 4.54
N GLU A 266 -16.89 -6.58 5.13
CA GLU A 266 -18.31 -6.46 4.78
C GLU A 266 -18.61 -5.01 4.41
N PHE A 267 -19.23 -4.79 3.25
CA PHE A 267 -19.67 -3.44 2.88
C PHE A 267 -20.81 -2.96 3.78
N ASP A 268 -20.73 -1.72 4.24
CA ASP A 268 -21.89 -1.06 4.84
C ASP A 268 -22.87 -0.69 3.73
N GLU A 269 -23.97 -1.44 3.62
CA GLU A 269 -25.01 -1.19 2.62
C GLU A 269 -25.89 0.03 2.95
N SER A 270 -25.86 0.53 4.19
CA SER A 270 -26.72 1.64 4.60
C SER A 270 -26.43 2.92 3.80
N VAL A 271 -25.18 3.10 3.34
CA VAL A 271 -24.77 4.22 2.48
C VAL A 271 -25.37 4.13 1.07
N ASN A 272 -25.78 2.95 0.62
CA ASN A 272 -26.38 2.75 -0.71
C ASN A 272 -27.82 3.28 -0.81
N ALA A 273 -28.44 3.61 0.32
CA ALA A 273 -29.78 4.22 0.37
C ALA A 273 -29.80 5.68 -0.15
N SER A 274 -28.64 6.35 -0.23
CA SER A 274 -28.51 7.74 -0.66
C SER A 274 -27.40 7.90 -1.71
N GLY A 275 -27.71 8.55 -2.84
CA GLY A 275 -26.74 8.80 -3.90
C GLY A 275 -26.21 7.50 -4.54
N ASP A 276 -24.92 7.50 -4.86
CA ASP A 276 -24.21 6.35 -5.44
C ASP A 276 -23.70 5.34 -4.38
N GLY A 277 -23.70 5.71 -3.09
CA GLY A 277 -23.22 4.87 -1.99
C GLY A 277 -21.78 4.39 -2.16
N ASN A 278 -21.54 3.10 -1.98
CA ASN A 278 -20.29 2.45 -2.32
C ASN A 278 -20.13 2.44 -3.86
N VAL A 279 -19.10 3.11 -4.38
CA VAL A 279 -19.00 3.39 -5.81
C VAL A 279 -17.56 3.42 -6.30
N SER A 280 -17.31 2.84 -7.46
CA SER A 280 -16.09 3.06 -8.24
C SER A 280 -16.45 3.62 -9.60
N SER A 281 -15.58 4.48 -10.13
CA SER A 281 -15.71 4.97 -11.49
C SER A 281 -14.36 5.20 -12.13
N TYR A 282 -14.28 4.88 -13.41
CA TYR A 282 -13.18 5.23 -14.28
C TYR A 282 -13.71 6.17 -15.36
N THR A 283 -12.98 7.25 -15.65
CA THR A 283 -13.34 8.22 -16.67
C THR A 283 -12.15 8.54 -17.56
N ASP A 284 -12.34 8.31 -18.85
CA ASP A 284 -11.51 8.85 -19.94
C ASP A 284 -12.44 9.59 -20.93
N GLU A 285 -12.58 9.15 -22.18
CA GLU A 285 -13.57 9.72 -23.12
C GLU A 285 -15.02 9.55 -22.63
N ALA A 286 -15.27 8.47 -21.88
CA ALA A 286 -16.54 8.19 -21.23
C ALA A 286 -16.33 7.61 -19.82
N THR A 287 -17.36 7.71 -18.98
CA THR A 287 -17.33 7.16 -17.62
C THR A 287 -17.94 5.76 -17.58
N ILE A 288 -17.22 4.83 -16.97
CA ILE A 288 -17.77 3.57 -16.44
C ILE A 288 -17.93 3.76 -14.94
N LYS A 289 -19.14 3.51 -14.42
CA LYS A 289 -19.44 3.61 -12.98
C LYS A 289 -20.09 2.32 -12.49
N ILE A 290 -19.60 1.81 -11.37
CA ILE A 290 -20.14 0.65 -10.65
C ILE A 290 -20.47 1.15 -9.25
N ALA A 291 -21.75 1.37 -8.98
CA ALA A 291 -22.27 2.01 -7.78
C ALA A 291 -23.17 1.06 -6.98
N LYS A 292 -23.54 1.50 -5.77
CA LYS A 292 -24.34 0.73 -4.82
C LYS A 292 -23.76 -0.67 -4.59
N GLN A 293 -22.45 -0.70 -4.37
CA GLN A 293 -21.73 -1.94 -4.18
C GLN A 293 -22.02 -2.54 -2.80
N SER A 294 -22.13 -3.85 -2.76
CA SER A 294 -22.34 -4.60 -1.52
C SER A 294 -21.80 -6.03 -1.57
N GLY A 295 -21.95 -6.76 -0.46
CA GLY A 295 -21.39 -8.08 -0.26
C GLY A 295 -20.31 -8.12 0.82
N ALA A 296 -19.73 -9.30 1.02
CA ALA A 296 -18.68 -9.54 1.97
C ALA A 296 -17.64 -10.53 1.43
N VAL A 297 -16.43 -10.48 1.97
CA VAL A 297 -15.37 -11.43 1.67
C VAL A 297 -14.73 -11.93 2.96
N ASP A 298 -14.61 -13.24 3.06
CA ASP A 298 -13.87 -13.98 4.08
C ASP A 298 -12.58 -14.51 3.47
N VAL A 299 -11.47 -14.23 4.13
CA VAL A 299 -10.15 -14.73 3.78
C VAL A 299 -9.64 -15.59 4.92
N THR A 300 -9.30 -16.84 4.62
CA THR A 300 -8.72 -17.77 5.58
C THR A 300 -7.30 -18.15 5.16
N GLY A 301 -6.38 -18.15 6.13
CA GLY A 301 -5.03 -18.65 5.91
C GLY A 301 -4.21 -17.81 4.94
N PHE A 302 -4.44 -16.48 4.88
CA PHE A 302 -3.55 -15.63 4.09
C PHE A 302 -2.15 -15.64 4.70
N THR A 303 -1.14 -15.98 3.91
CA THR A 303 0.25 -16.05 4.35
C THR A 303 1.12 -15.12 3.52
N PHE A 304 2.11 -14.51 4.18
CA PHE A 304 3.13 -13.68 3.57
C PHE A 304 4.50 -14.18 4.03
N ASP A 305 5.23 -14.79 3.10
CA ASP A 305 6.51 -15.45 3.35
C ASP A 305 7.52 -15.08 2.25
N ILE A 306 8.81 -15.34 2.49
CA ILE A 306 9.88 -15.23 1.50
C ILE A 306 10.23 -16.62 0.98
N GLY A 307 9.78 -16.91 -0.23
CA GLY A 307 10.05 -18.17 -0.91
C GLY A 307 11.39 -18.18 -1.64
N THR A 308 11.93 -19.38 -1.83
CA THR A 308 13.21 -19.60 -2.53
C THR A 308 13.08 -20.68 -3.60
N GLY A 309 13.96 -20.65 -4.59
CA GLY A 309 14.17 -21.79 -5.49
C GLY A 309 13.00 -22.11 -6.41
N ASP A 310 12.14 -21.13 -6.71
CA ASP A 310 11.21 -21.25 -7.83
C ASP A 310 12.01 -21.39 -9.14
N ALA A 311 11.57 -22.28 -10.03
CA ALA A 311 12.35 -22.67 -11.20
C ALA A 311 12.62 -21.52 -12.18
N PHE A 312 11.73 -20.54 -12.24
CA PHE A 312 11.85 -19.39 -13.14
C PHE A 312 12.02 -18.08 -12.39
N LEU A 313 11.41 -17.94 -11.22
CA LEU A 313 11.49 -16.72 -10.43
C LEU A 313 12.71 -16.67 -9.52
N GLY A 314 13.22 -17.80 -9.04
CA GLY A 314 14.22 -17.83 -7.98
C GLY A 314 13.62 -17.44 -6.62
N ASP A 315 14.22 -16.44 -5.96
CA ASP A 315 13.79 -15.98 -4.65
C ASP A 315 12.68 -14.94 -4.78
N HIS A 316 11.62 -15.07 -4.00
CA HIS A 316 10.38 -14.34 -4.25
C HIS A 316 9.62 -14.03 -2.96
N ILE A 317 8.77 -13.02 -3.00
CA ILE A 317 7.69 -12.84 -2.02
C ILE A 317 6.62 -13.86 -2.38
N ALA A 318 6.24 -14.71 -1.43
CA ALA A 318 5.17 -15.68 -1.57
C ALA A 318 3.94 -15.19 -0.78
N MET A 319 2.84 -15.02 -1.49
CA MET A 319 1.51 -14.73 -0.93
C MET A 319 0.58 -15.88 -1.27
N GLN A 320 -0.11 -16.42 -0.28
CA GLN A 320 -0.95 -17.60 -0.50
C GLN A 320 -2.21 -17.52 0.36
N TRP A 321 -3.26 -18.17 -0.10
CA TRP A 321 -4.57 -18.20 0.57
C TRP A 321 -5.07 -19.63 0.67
N ASP A 322 -5.47 -20.08 1.87
CA ASP A 322 -6.19 -21.36 1.98
C ASP A 322 -7.59 -21.24 1.39
N SER A 323 -8.26 -20.12 1.66
CA SER A 323 -9.46 -19.72 0.94
C SER A 323 -9.73 -18.21 0.89
N VAL A 324 -10.41 -17.79 -0.17
CA VAL A 324 -11.03 -16.46 -0.34
C VAL A 324 -12.45 -16.67 -0.86
N ILE A 325 -13.43 -16.52 0.02
CA ILE A 325 -14.84 -16.83 -0.24
C ILE A 325 -15.66 -15.58 -0.03
N GLY A 326 -16.59 -15.27 -0.92
CA GLY A 326 -17.43 -14.11 -0.73
C GLY A 326 -18.39 -13.85 -1.87
N ASN A 327 -19.00 -12.68 -1.80
CA ASN A 327 -19.80 -12.15 -2.87
C ASN A 327 -19.51 -10.66 -3.08
N PHE A 328 -19.58 -10.24 -4.34
CA PHE A 328 -19.55 -8.84 -4.72
C PHE A 328 -20.78 -8.54 -5.57
N LYS A 329 -21.55 -7.56 -5.16
CA LYS A 329 -22.78 -7.12 -5.83
C LYS A 329 -22.69 -5.64 -6.17
N SER A 330 -23.27 -5.25 -7.30
CA SER A 330 -23.53 -3.86 -7.65
C SER A 330 -24.94 -3.72 -8.20
N ASP A 331 -25.75 -2.89 -7.55
CA ASP A 331 -27.13 -2.60 -7.98
C ASP A 331 -27.21 -1.56 -9.12
N LEU A 332 -26.07 -0.99 -9.53
CA LEU A 332 -26.03 0.00 -10.61
C LEU A 332 -24.69 -0.01 -11.33
N VAL A 333 -24.70 -0.47 -12.58
CA VAL A 333 -23.60 -0.26 -13.54
C VAL A 333 -24.03 0.73 -14.59
N GLN A 334 -23.18 1.72 -14.88
CA GLN A 334 -23.43 2.70 -15.93
C GLN A 334 -22.23 2.83 -16.87
N ILE A 335 -22.53 2.98 -18.16
CA ILE A 335 -21.55 3.32 -19.21
C ILE A 335 -22.03 4.58 -19.91
N ALA A 336 -21.20 5.62 -19.92
CA ALA A 336 -21.54 6.95 -20.46
C ALA A 336 -22.87 7.48 -19.90
N GLY A 337 -23.14 7.21 -18.62
CA GLY A 337 -24.37 7.62 -17.91
C GLY A 337 -25.61 6.75 -18.17
N ASN A 338 -25.54 5.77 -19.08
CA ASN A 338 -26.65 4.84 -19.32
C ASN A 338 -26.50 3.63 -18.42
N THR A 339 -27.60 3.22 -17.76
CA THR A 339 -27.62 1.97 -16.99
C THR A 339 -27.44 0.78 -17.92
N VAL A 340 -26.62 -0.17 -17.49
CA VAL A 340 -26.48 -1.49 -18.12
C VAL A 340 -26.88 -2.59 -17.15
N GLY A 341 -27.71 -2.27 -16.15
CA GLY A 341 -28.21 -3.23 -15.17
C GLY A 341 -27.36 -3.32 -13.90
N ALA A 342 -27.51 -4.45 -13.22
CA ALA A 342 -26.87 -4.82 -11.97
C ALA A 342 -26.18 -6.19 -12.14
N PHE A 343 -25.18 -6.47 -11.30
CA PHE A 343 -24.56 -7.80 -11.29
C PHE A 343 -24.19 -8.23 -9.88
N GLU A 344 -24.05 -9.54 -9.71
CA GLU A 344 -23.50 -10.18 -8.53
C GLU A 344 -22.56 -11.30 -8.96
N VAL A 345 -21.44 -11.42 -8.26
CA VAL A 345 -20.51 -12.54 -8.37
C VAL A 345 -20.40 -13.16 -7.00
N GLN A 346 -20.73 -14.43 -6.87
CA GLN A 346 -20.41 -15.25 -5.71
C GLN A 346 -19.20 -16.08 -6.07
N PHE A 347 -18.16 -16.07 -5.25
CA PHE A 347 -16.89 -16.71 -5.57
C PHE A 347 -16.34 -17.50 -4.38
N ASP A 348 -15.64 -18.57 -4.70
CA ASP A 348 -14.89 -19.40 -3.77
C ASP A 348 -13.57 -19.76 -4.44
N PHE A 349 -12.50 -19.10 -4.00
CA PHE A 349 -11.14 -19.52 -4.25
C PHE A 349 -10.71 -20.39 -3.09
N SER A 350 -10.63 -21.70 -3.29
CA SER A 350 -10.16 -22.64 -2.27
C SER A 350 -9.19 -23.62 -2.90
N ASP A 351 -8.27 -24.16 -2.12
CA ASP A 351 -7.36 -25.19 -2.60
C ASP A 351 -8.12 -26.39 -3.18
N GLY A 352 -7.66 -26.91 -4.32
CA GLY A 352 -8.37 -27.95 -5.06
C GLY A 352 -7.46 -28.87 -5.85
N VAL A 353 -7.98 -30.04 -6.23
CA VAL A 353 -7.28 -31.02 -7.06
C VAL A 353 -8.01 -31.19 -8.38
N HIS A 354 -7.33 -30.86 -9.48
CA HIS A 354 -7.82 -31.04 -10.84
C HIS A 354 -6.77 -31.78 -11.67
N ASP A 355 -7.19 -32.83 -12.38
CA ASP A 355 -6.28 -33.66 -13.20
C ASP A 355 -5.05 -34.19 -12.46
N SER A 356 -5.20 -34.50 -11.18
CA SER A 356 -4.13 -34.93 -10.25
C SER A 356 -3.10 -33.84 -9.89
N VAL A 357 -3.36 -32.58 -10.27
CA VAL A 357 -2.59 -31.40 -9.87
C VAL A 357 -3.32 -30.69 -8.74
N THR A 358 -2.58 -30.35 -7.68
CA THR A 358 -3.09 -29.53 -6.57
C THR A 358 -2.85 -28.05 -6.89
N TYR A 359 -3.90 -27.26 -6.89
CA TYR A 359 -3.88 -25.81 -7.04
C TYR A 359 -4.14 -25.18 -5.68
N GLN A 360 -3.26 -24.27 -5.26
CA GLN A 360 -3.16 -23.81 -3.88
C GLN A 360 -3.30 -22.30 -3.68
N ASN A 361 -3.94 -21.61 -4.63
CA ASN A 361 -4.16 -20.16 -4.64
C ASN A 361 -2.92 -19.37 -4.17
N GLN A 362 -1.97 -19.16 -5.08
CA GLN A 362 -0.66 -18.59 -4.77
C GLN A 362 -0.34 -17.45 -5.72
N LEU A 363 0.26 -16.39 -5.19
CA LEU A 363 0.87 -15.30 -5.91
C LEU A 363 2.32 -15.17 -5.44
N LYS A 364 3.27 -15.38 -6.35
CA LYS A 364 4.69 -15.15 -6.09
C LYS A 364 5.16 -13.93 -6.88
N LEU A 365 5.91 -13.05 -6.22
CA LEU A 365 6.48 -11.85 -6.82
C LEU A 365 8.00 -11.89 -6.70
N ALA A 366 8.71 -11.85 -7.82
CA ALA A 366 10.17 -11.78 -7.84
C ALA A 366 10.68 -10.49 -8.52
N PRO A 367 11.75 -9.90 -7.99
CA PRO A 367 12.40 -8.75 -8.63
C PRO A 367 12.98 -9.09 -10.00
N GLY A 368 12.88 -8.14 -10.93
CA GLY A 368 13.42 -8.26 -12.28
C GLY A 368 12.51 -9.03 -13.24
N ILE A 369 13.09 -9.45 -14.36
CA ILE A 369 12.40 -10.07 -15.50
C ILE A 369 12.85 -11.53 -15.66
N ALA A 370 12.00 -12.50 -15.29
CA ALA A 370 12.34 -13.93 -15.17
C ALA A 370 12.89 -14.57 -16.46
N PHE A 371 12.41 -14.13 -17.62
CA PHE A 371 12.82 -14.68 -18.92
C PHE A 371 13.69 -13.74 -19.75
N ALA A 372 14.34 -12.76 -19.12
CA ALA A 372 15.13 -11.76 -19.84
C ALA A 372 16.20 -12.38 -20.74
N GLY A 373 16.27 -11.93 -21.99
CA GLY A 373 17.21 -12.41 -23.00
C GLY A 373 16.89 -13.80 -23.57
N ASN A 374 15.82 -14.46 -23.14
CA ASN A 374 15.47 -15.79 -23.66
C ASN A 374 15.04 -15.72 -25.13
N ASP A 375 15.54 -16.68 -25.90
CA ASP A 375 15.11 -16.97 -27.28
C ASP A 375 14.10 -18.11 -27.25
N PHE A 376 12.86 -17.81 -27.64
CA PHE A 376 11.75 -18.77 -27.66
C PHE A 376 11.51 -19.37 -29.05
N SER A 377 12.33 -19.04 -30.05
CA SER A 377 12.17 -19.53 -31.44
C SER A 377 12.28 -21.06 -31.58
N ALA A 378 12.82 -21.75 -30.57
CA ALA A 378 12.93 -23.21 -30.53
C ALA A 378 11.93 -23.88 -29.58
N ASP A 379 11.10 -23.11 -28.86
CA ASP A 379 10.08 -23.65 -27.97
C ASP A 379 8.92 -24.22 -28.81
N ALA A 380 8.79 -25.55 -28.83
CA ALA A 380 7.85 -26.23 -29.71
C ALA A 380 6.39 -25.85 -29.45
N ASP A 381 6.04 -25.58 -28.19
CA ASP A 381 4.66 -25.26 -27.80
C ASP A 381 4.34 -23.81 -28.17
N LEU A 382 5.27 -22.88 -27.91
CA LEU A 382 5.11 -21.48 -28.32
C LEU A 382 5.14 -21.31 -29.84
N VAL A 383 5.99 -22.07 -30.55
CA VAL A 383 6.02 -22.08 -32.03
C VAL A 383 4.71 -22.64 -32.59
N ALA A 384 4.18 -23.72 -32.02
CA ALA A 384 2.89 -24.28 -32.45
C ALA A 384 1.74 -23.30 -32.19
N ALA A 385 1.80 -22.54 -31.10
CA ALA A 385 0.82 -21.51 -30.76
C ALA A 385 1.04 -20.16 -31.48
N GLY A 386 2.19 -19.97 -32.15
CA GLY A 386 2.55 -18.75 -32.87
C GLY A 386 2.95 -17.57 -31.98
N PHE A 387 3.36 -17.83 -30.73
CA PHE A 387 3.79 -16.80 -29.76
C PHE A 387 5.30 -16.66 -29.63
N ASP A 388 6.08 -17.58 -30.19
CA ASP A 388 7.55 -17.63 -30.12
C ASP A 388 8.21 -16.30 -30.53
N SER A 389 7.80 -15.73 -31.65
CA SER A 389 8.37 -14.48 -32.18
C SER A 389 8.08 -13.27 -31.28
N VAL A 390 6.86 -13.17 -30.76
CA VAL A 390 6.45 -12.09 -29.86
C VAL A 390 7.20 -12.19 -28.53
N MET A 391 7.28 -13.38 -27.95
CA MET A 391 8.01 -13.62 -26.71
C MET A 391 9.51 -13.33 -26.87
N THR A 392 10.12 -13.83 -27.95
CA THR A 392 11.53 -13.56 -28.26
C THR A 392 11.80 -12.06 -28.42
N ASN A 393 10.94 -11.36 -29.15
CA ASN A 393 11.05 -9.91 -29.31
C ASN A 393 10.93 -9.18 -27.95
N PHE A 394 9.94 -9.53 -27.13
CA PHE A 394 9.75 -8.93 -25.81
C PHE A 394 10.97 -9.13 -24.91
N TYR A 395 11.45 -10.37 -24.76
CA TYR A 395 12.50 -10.67 -23.79
C TYR A 395 13.90 -10.31 -24.26
N SER A 396 14.15 -10.22 -25.58
CA SER A 396 15.45 -9.78 -26.12
C SER A 396 15.81 -8.32 -25.80
N LYS A 397 14.83 -7.49 -25.43
CA LYS A 397 15.00 -6.07 -25.12
C LYS A 397 15.38 -5.79 -23.66
N VAL A 398 15.44 -6.84 -22.83
CA VAL A 398 15.82 -6.76 -21.42
C VAL A 398 16.91 -7.77 -21.12
N SER A 399 17.63 -7.52 -20.02
CA SER A 399 18.74 -8.36 -19.57
C SER A 399 18.44 -8.97 -18.21
N ASN A 400 19.26 -9.93 -17.80
CA ASN A 400 19.14 -10.55 -16.47
C ASN A 400 19.42 -9.60 -15.29
N VAL A 401 19.75 -8.33 -15.54
CA VAL A 401 19.89 -7.28 -14.51
C VAL A 401 18.87 -6.16 -14.69
N SER A 402 17.88 -6.35 -15.57
CA SER A 402 16.79 -5.39 -15.75
C SER A 402 15.85 -5.44 -14.54
N ASP A 403 15.39 -4.26 -14.13
CA ASP A 403 14.36 -4.11 -13.11
C ASP A 403 12.99 -4.53 -13.69
N GLY A 404 12.06 -4.87 -12.80
CA GLY A 404 10.71 -5.27 -13.18
C GLY A 404 10.05 -6.13 -12.12
N VAL A 405 8.83 -6.57 -12.42
CA VAL A 405 8.09 -7.48 -11.54
C VAL A 405 7.85 -8.77 -12.32
N SER A 406 8.38 -9.88 -11.83
CA SER A 406 8.00 -11.20 -12.32
C SER A 406 6.99 -11.83 -11.37
N ILE A 407 5.95 -12.40 -11.95
CA ILE A 407 4.78 -12.90 -11.25
C ILE A 407 4.61 -14.36 -11.60
N TYR A 408 4.35 -15.19 -10.60
CA TYR A 408 3.71 -16.48 -10.78
C TYR A 408 2.37 -16.43 -10.07
N ASN A 409 1.31 -16.82 -10.77
CA ASN A 409 -0.01 -16.94 -10.18
C ASN A 409 -0.51 -18.37 -10.38
N GLN A 410 -1.09 -18.94 -9.34
CA GLN A 410 -1.81 -20.20 -9.37
C GLN A 410 -3.16 -19.98 -8.72
N TRP A 411 -4.23 -20.45 -9.33
CA TRP A 411 -5.60 -20.23 -8.84
C TRP A 411 -6.45 -21.48 -9.00
N ASN A 412 -7.42 -21.61 -8.10
CA ASN A 412 -8.55 -22.52 -8.21
C ASN A 412 -9.79 -21.80 -7.72
N MET A 413 -10.74 -21.58 -8.62
CA MET A 413 -11.93 -20.78 -8.39
C MET A 413 -13.18 -21.51 -8.84
N THR A 414 -14.21 -21.41 -8.02
CA THR A 414 -15.61 -21.66 -8.41
C THR A 414 -16.39 -20.36 -8.25
N ALA A 415 -17.32 -20.08 -9.17
CA ALA A 415 -18.10 -18.85 -9.11
C ALA A 415 -19.48 -18.97 -9.77
N ASP A 416 -20.41 -18.17 -9.27
CA ASP A 416 -21.73 -17.96 -9.86
C ASP A 416 -21.87 -16.48 -10.24
N PHE A 417 -22.31 -16.23 -11.47
CA PHE A 417 -22.50 -14.88 -12.00
C PHE A 417 -23.97 -14.62 -12.25
N TYR A 418 -24.46 -13.52 -11.69
CA TYR A 418 -25.82 -13.05 -11.89
C TYR A 418 -25.77 -11.69 -12.57
N TYR A 419 -26.54 -11.53 -13.63
CA TYR A 419 -26.80 -10.25 -14.26
C TYR A 419 -28.30 -9.97 -14.16
N THR A 420 -28.67 -8.80 -13.65
CA THR A 420 -30.06 -8.39 -13.52
C THR A 420 -30.31 -7.09 -14.25
N ASP A 421 -31.29 -7.08 -15.14
CA ASP A 421 -31.73 -5.89 -15.87
C ASP A 421 -33.24 -5.95 -16.14
N ASP A 422 -33.91 -4.81 -16.01
CA ASP A 422 -35.38 -4.70 -16.15
C ASP A 422 -36.16 -5.85 -15.48
N THR A 423 -35.79 -6.21 -14.24
CA THR A 423 -36.37 -7.32 -13.44
C THR A 423 -36.13 -8.74 -13.95
N HIS A 424 -35.36 -8.91 -15.02
CA HIS A 424 -34.95 -10.21 -15.54
C HIS A 424 -33.53 -10.52 -15.09
N THR A 425 -33.28 -11.78 -14.69
CA THR A 425 -31.96 -12.25 -14.28
C THR A 425 -31.46 -13.33 -15.22
N ILE A 426 -30.21 -13.19 -15.67
CA ILE A 426 -29.43 -14.24 -16.32
C ILE A 426 -28.42 -14.74 -15.30
N MET A 427 -28.30 -16.05 -15.18
CA MET A 427 -27.36 -16.72 -14.28
C MET A 427 -26.42 -17.62 -15.09
N ALA A 428 -25.12 -17.45 -14.87
CA ALA A 428 -24.11 -18.43 -15.21
C ALA A 428 -23.66 -19.10 -13.91
N ASP A 429 -24.18 -20.29 -13.68
CA ASP A 429 -23.97 -21.10 -12.49
C ASP A 429 -22.74 -22.00 -12.65
N ASN A 430 -22.05 -22.25 -11.54
CA ASN A 430 -21.07 -23.31 -11.41
C ASN A 430 -19.89 -23.15 -12.39
N TYR A 431 -19.41 -21.91 -12.53
CA TYR A 431 -18.23 -21.61 -13.33
C TYR A 431 -16.98 -22.09 -12.59
N TYR A 432 -16.21 -22.97 -13.23
CA TYR A 432 -14.95 -23.47 -12.69
C TYR A 432 -13.78 -22.93 -13.50
N ALA A 433 -12.78 -22.38 -12.82
CA ALA A 433 -11.51 -22.00 -13.43
C ALA A 433 -10.35 -22.34 -12.50
N TYR A 434 -9.38 -23.06 -13.04
CA TYR A 434 -8.12 -23.35 -12.36
C TYR A 434 -6.97 -23.21 -13.35
N GLY A 435 -5.78 -22.92 -12.85
CA GLY A 435 -4.61 -22.76 -13.69
C GLY A 435 -3.43 -22.19 -12.93
N GLU A 436 -2.32 -22.11 -13.65
CA GLU A 436 -1.13 -21.41 -13.22
C GLU A 436 -0.45 -20.73 -14.40
N GLY A 437 0.35 -19.71 -14.14
CA GLY A 437 1.06 -19.01 -15.17
C GLY A 437 2.09 -18.03 -14.64
N TYR A 438 3.12 -17.80 -15.45
CA TYR A 438 4.10 -16.76 -15.23
C TYR A 438 3.74 -15.52 -16.04
N SER A 439 4.06 -14.36 -15.49
CA SER A 439 3.88 -13.07 -16.16
C SER A 439 4.99 -12.12 -15.73
N THR A 440 5.23 -11.09 -16.52
CA THR A 440 6.20 -10.05 -16.19
C THR A 440 5.63 -8.70 -16.50
N LEU A 441 5.81 -7.75 -15.57
CA LEU A 441 5.47 -6.35 -15.73
C LEU A 441 6.75 -5.53 -15.84
N ASP A 442 6.80 -4.71 -16.88
CA ASP A 442 7.89 -3.77 -17.17
C ASP A 442 7.33 -2.59 -17.96
N ILE A 443 7.95 -1.43 -17.79
CA ILE A 443 7.57 -0.20 -18.49
C ILE A 443 8.68 0.12 -19.48
N ARG A 444 8.29 0.28 -20.75
CA ARG A 444 9.22 0.56 -21.86
C ARG A 444 8.70 1.68 -22.74
N ASN A 445 9.62 2.43 -23.33
CA ASN A 445 9.30 3.45 -24.33
C ASN A 445 10.26 3.35 -25.52
N GLY A 446 9.93 4.06 -26.60
CA GLY A 446 10.82 4.18 -27.77
C GLY A 446 11.21 2.83 -28.36
N ALA A 447 12.49 2.66 -28.71
CA ALA A 447 13.04 1.45 -29.33
C ALA A 447 12.87 0.18 -28.48
N ASP A 448 12.70 0.35 -27.16
CA ASP A 448 12.55 -0.75 -26.22
C ASP A 448 11.09 -1.23 -26.10
N SER A 449 10.13 -0.49 -26.66
CA SER A 449 8.72 -0.91 -26.76
C SER A 449 8.55 -2.11 -27.69
N ILE A 450 7.61 -3.01 -27.40
CA ILE A 450 7.31 -4.17 -28.26
C ILE A 450 6.89 -3.80 -29.68
N ASP A 451 6.28 -2.64 -29.85
CA ASP A 451 5.71 -2.16 -31.12
C ASP A 451 6.68 -1.29 -31.94
N ALA A 452 7.93 -1.16 -31.47
CA ALA A 452 8.94 -0.27 -32.05
C ALA A 452 9.69 -0.84 -33.26
#